data_AF-A0AAU6CHP1-F1
#
_entry.id   AF-A0AAU6CHP1-F1
#
_cell.length_a   1.000
_cell.length_b   1.000
_cell.length_c   1.000
_cell.angle_alpha   90.00
_cell.angle_beta   90.00
_cell.angle_gamma   90.00
#
_symmetry.space_group_name_H-M   'P 1'
#
loop_
_entity.id
_entity.type
_entity.pdbx_description
1 polymer ?
#
loop_
_entity_poly.entity_id
_entity_poly.type
_entity_poly.pdbx_seq_one_letter_code
_entity_poly.pdbx_strand_id
1 'polypeptide(L)' 'MSGVRVTTTAEVAMELGTYGAERQEEIHEALDRLADASAIGVGAPDGVGLRAEVMPGMYAHWVLLEAPRLAIVWQVVVAD' A
#
# COMPACT_ATOMS: atom_id res chain seq x y z
N MET A 1 13.31 -4.60 -16.51
CA MET A 1 12.20 -5.21 -15.77
C MET A 1 11.74 -4.20 -14.72
N SER A 2 10.66 -3.46 -14.98
CA SER A 2 10.03 -2.61 -13.95
C SER A 2 9.13 -3.53 -13.12
N GLY A 3 9.72 -4.19 -12.13
CA GLY A 3 8.98 -5.00 -11.17
C GLY A 3 8.37 -4.08 -10.11
N VAL A 4 7.12 -4.35 -9.72
CA VAL A 4 6.53 -3.77 -8.52
C VAL A 4 7.05 -4.59 -7.34
N ARG A 5 7.69 -3.93 -6.37
CA ARG A 5 8.00 -4.57 -5.08
C ARG A 5 6.75 -4.50 -4.21
N VAL A 6 6.29 -5.65 -3.73
CA VAL A 6 5.16 -5.74 -2.78
C VAL A 6 5.72 -5.91 -1.38
N THR A 7 5.18 -5.16 -0.42
CA THR A 7 5.61 -5.14 0.99
C THR A 7 4.42 -4.88 1.90
N THR A 8 4.55 -5.19 3.18
CA THR A 8 3.55 -4.86 4.21
C THR A 8 3.87 -3.55 4.93
N THR A 9 2.89 -2.95 5.62
CA THR A 9 3.13 -1.77 6.47
C THR A 9 4.18 -2.04 7.57
N ALA A 10 4.25 -3.27 8.09
CA ALA A 10 5.23 -3.66 9.11
C ALA A 10 6.66 -3.70 8.57
N GLU A 11 6.87 -4.31 7.40
CA GLU A 11 8.18 -4.36 6.74
C GLU A 11 8.66 -2.96 6.33
N VAL A 12 7.74 -2.12 5.84
CA VAL A 12 8.04 -0.72 5.51
C VAL A 12 8.48 0.06 6.74
N ALA A 13 7.83 -0.12 7.89
CA ALA A 13 8.21 0.55 9.13
C ALA A 13 9.62 0.14 9.59
N MET A 14 10.01 -1.13 9.40
CA MET A 14 11.36 -1.62 9.71
C MET A 14 12.43 -1.06 8.77
N GLU A 15 12.09 -0.86 7.50
CA GLU A 15 13.02 -0.40 6.47
C GLU A 15 13.02 1.12 6.31
N LEU A 16 12.16 1.85 7.01
CA LEU A 16 11.89 3.27 6.76
C LEU A 16 13.17 4.12 6.76
N GLY A 17 14.07 3.86 7.71
CA GLY A 17 15.35 4.54 7.85
C GLY A 17 16.37 4.27 6.72
N THR A 18 16.08 3.32 5.82
CA THR A 18 16.92 3.02 4.65
C THR A 18 16.57 3.86 3.42
N TYR A 19 15.40 4.51 3.43
CA TYR A 19 14.96 5.41 2.35
C TYR A 19 15.47 6.84 2.59
N GLY A 20 15.67 7.61 1.53
CA GLY A 20 15.96 9.05 1.62
C GLY A 20 14.78 9.83 2.19
N ALA A 21 15.02 11.04 2.73
CA ALA A 21 14.03 11.85 3.44
C ALA A 21 12.73 12.10 2.63
N GLU A 22 12.86 12.50 1.36
CA GLU A 22 11.71 12.72 0.46
C GLU A 22 10.85 11.45 0.32
N ARG A 23 11.50 10.29 0.27
CA ARG A 23 10.81 9.01 0.13
C ARG A 23 10.17 8.55 1.45
N GLN A 24 10.78 8.88 2.58
CA GLN A 24 10.18 8.63 3.89
C GLN A 24 8.90 9.45 4.07
N GLU A 25 8.89 10.71 3.64
CA GLU A 25 7.71 11.57 3.69
C GLU A 25 6.59 11.01 2.81
N GLU A 26 6.89 10.62 1.57
CA GLU A 26 5.93 9.98 0.66
C GLU A 26 5.33 8.69 1.25
N ILE A 27 6.16 7.86 1.90
CA ILE A 27 5.71 6.63 2.57
C ILE A 27 4.82 6.95 3.76
N HIS A 28 5.18 7.93 4.60
CA HIS A 28 4.35 8.32 5.74
C HIS A 28 2.98 8.82 5.31
N GLU A 29 2.92 9.71 4.31
CA GLU A 29 1.64 10.17 3.77
C GLU A 29 0.80 9.01 3.22
N ALA A 30 1.43 8.04 2.57
CA ALA A 30 0.76 6.86 2.05
C ALA A 30 0.22 5.95 3.17
N LEU A 31 0.97 5.80 4.27
CA LEU A 31 0.54 5.07 5.46
C LEU A 31 -0.60 5.78 6.20
N ASP A 32 -0.55 7.11 6.30
CA ASP A 32 -1.63 7.92 6.88
C ASP A 32 -2.91 7.83 6.05
N ARG A 33 -2.79 7.88 4.71
CA ARG A 33 -3.92 7.65 3.79
C ARG A 33 -4.50 6.24 3.92
N LEU A 34 -3.67 5.23 4.16
CA LEU A 34 -4.13 3.88 4.45
C LEU A 34 -4.90 3.85 5.77
N ALA A 35 -4.38 4.46 6.83
CA ALA A 35 -5.03 4.47 8.15
C ALA A 35 -6.38 5.22 8.17
N ASP A 36 -6.60 6.15 7.24
CA ASP A 36 -7.88 6.83 7.08
C ASP A 36 -8.92 5.92 6.38
N ALA A 37 -9.72 5.25 7.21
CA ALA A 37 -10.80 4.36 6.76
C ALA A 37 -11.89 5.06 5.90
N SER A 38 -11.91 6.39 5.83
CA SER A 38 -12.84 7.11 4.95
C SER A 38 -12.40 7.13 3.48
N ALA A 39 -11.14 6.81 3.19
CA ALA A 39 -10.59 6.69 1.84
C ALA A 39 -10.84 5.32 1.18
N ILE A 40 -11.59 4.41 1.84
CA ILE A 40 -11.87 3.05 1.36
C ILE A 40 -12.82 3.10 0.15
N GLY A 41 -12.24 3.33 -1.03
CA GLY A 41 -12.89 3.12 -2.33
C GLY A 41 -12.68 1.68 -2.82
N VAL A 42 -13.71 1.09 -3.42
CA VAL A 42 -13.58 -0.14 -4.21
C VAL A 42 -13.14 0.26 -5.61
N GLY A 43 -11.97 -0.19 -6.08
CA GLY A 43 -11.41 0.22 -7.37
C GLY A 43 -10.28 -0.67 -7.87
N ALA A 44 -9.80 -0.40 -9.08
CA ALA A 44 -8.67 -1.11 -9.68
C ALA A 44 -7.35 -0.79 -8.97
N PRO A 45 -6.34 -1.67 -9.04
CA PRO A 45 -5.05 -1.51 -8.37
C PRO A 45 -4.12 -0.47 -9.03
N ASP A 46 -4.66 0.64 -9.52
CA ASP A 46 -3.93 1.72 -10.20
C ASP A 46 -4.02 3.06 -9.45
N GLY A 47 -4.81 3.12 -8.37
CA GLY A 47 -5.00 4.31 -7.55
C GLY A 47 -4.51 4.13 -6.12
N VAL A 48 -3.92 5.20 -5.60
CA VAL A 48 -3.54 5.38 -4.18
C VAL A 48 -4.75 5.09 -3.27
N GLY A 49 -4.67 4.06 -2.42
CA GLY A 49 -5.64 3.82 -1.34
C GLY A 49 -6.86 2.96 -1.69
N LEU A 50 -6.74 1.98 -2.59
CA LEU A 50 -7.89 1.19 -3.05
C LEU A 50 -7.92 -0.23 -2.48
N ARG A 51 -9.12 -0.74 -2.19
CA ARG A 51 -9.38 -2.14 -1.85
C ARG A 51 -9.29 -3.00 -3.12
N ALA A 52 -8.28 -3.85 -3.23
CA ALA A 52 -8.11 -4.76 -4.35
C ALA A 52 -8.41 -6.21 -3.93
N GLU A 53 -9.15 -6.95 -4.77
CA GLU A 53 -9.30 -8.39 -4.63
C GLU A 53 -7.99 -9.07 -5.05
N VAL A 54 -7.29 -9.69 -4.10
CA VAL A 54 -6.00 -10.36 -4.34
C VAL A 54 -6.18 -11.85 -4.63
N MET A 55 -7.26 -12.43 -4.13
CA MET A 55 -7.76 -13.78 -4.43
C MET A 55 -9.28 -13.77 -4.32
N PRO A 56 -10.01 -14.73 -4.92
CA PRO A 56 -11.46 -14.82 -4.77
C PRO A 56 -11.90 -14.79 -3.30
N GLY A 57 -12.65 -13.76 -2.92
CA GLY A 57 -13.12 -13.56 -1.53
C GLY A 57 -12.08 -12.99 -0.56
N MET A 58 -10.89 -12.63 -1.04
CA MET A 58 -9.83 -12.02 -0.25
C MET A 58 -9.49 -10.64 -0.79
N TYR A 59 -9.67 -9.63 0.05
CA TYR A 59 -9.44 -8.24 -0.28
C TYR A 59 -8.29 -7.69 0.53
N ALA A 60 -7.42 -6.91 -0.08
CA ALA A 60 -6.38 -6.18 0.61
C ALA A 60 -6.52 -4.68 0.35
N HIS A 61 -6.30 -3.86 1.37
CA HIS A 61 -6.05 -2.43 1.14
C HIS A 61 -4.58 -2.26 0.80
N TRP A 62 -4.27 -1.37 -0.13
CA TRP A 62 -2.89 -1.15 -0.52
C TRP A 62 -2.72 0.20 -1.21
N VAL A 63 -1.47 0.66 -1.29
CA VAL A 63 -1.07 1.90 -1.96
C VAL A 63 0.16 1.63 -2.82
N LEU A 64 0.17 2.20 -4.04
CA LEU A 64 1.29 2.10 -4.97
C LEU A 64 2.03 3.44 -5.04
N LEU A 65 3.34 3.41 -4.81
CA LEU A 65 4.26 4.52 -5.00
C LEU A 65 5.02 4.30 -6.31
N GLU A 66 5.06 5.27 -7.23
CA GLU A 66 5.52 5.04 -8.62
C GLU A 66 7.05 4.89 -8.80
N ALA A 67 7.89 5.50 -7.95
CA ALA A 67 9.34 5.51 -8.19
C ALA A 67 10.21 5.38 -6.92
N PRO A 68 10.90 4.22 -6.71
CA PRO A 68 10.69 2.93 -7.37
C PRO A 68 9.29 2.38 -7.07
N ARG A 69 8.76 1.53 -7.95
CA ARG A 69 7.42 0.95 -7.78
C ARG A 69 7.31 0.11 -6.51
N LEU A 70 6.65 0.66 -5.49
CA LEU A 70 6.48 0.03 -4.18
C LEU A 70 4.99 -0.04 -3.84
N ALA A 71 4.49 -1.26 -3.70
CA ALA A 71 3.14 -1.59 -3.30
C ALA A 71 3.13 -1.92 -1.80
N ILE A 72 2.50 -1.09 -0.98
CA ILE A 72 2.39 -1.29 0.47
C ILE A 72 1.00 -1.82 0.79
N VAL A 73 0.92 -3.03 1.34
CA VAL A 73 -0.32 -3.73 1.66
C VAL A 73 -0.68 -3.54 3.14
N TRP A 74 -1.92 -3.15 3.39
CA TRP A 74 -2.54 -3.00 4.70
C TRP A 74 -3.81 -3.84 4.80
N GLN A 75 -3.90 -4.66 5.85
CA GLN A 75 -5.07 -5.49 6.21
C GLN A 75 -5.66 -6.36 5.09
N VAL A 76 -5.67 -7.67 5.33
CA VAL A 76 -6.38 -8.63 4.48
C VAL A 76 -7.76 -8.88 5.08
N VAL A 77 -8.81 -8.54 4.35
CA VAL A 77 -10.21 -8.83 4.70
C VAL A 77 -10.67 -10.04 3.88
N VAL A 78 -11.03 -11.12 4.57
CA VAL A 78 -11.71 -12.27 3.95
C VAL A 78 -13.21 -11.97 4.00
N ALA A 79 -13.88 -11.99 2.84
CA ALA A 79 -15.32 -11.94 2.79
C ALA A 79 -15.89 -13.33 3.13
N ASP A 80 -16.76 -13.39 4.13
CA ASP A 80 -17.55 -14.58 4.48
C ASP A 80 -18.56 -14.95 3.37
#